data_AF-A0A072NAJ8-F1
#
_entry.id   AF-A0A072NAJ8-F1
#
_cell.length_a   1.000
_cell.length_b   1.000
_cell.length_c   1.000
_cell.angle_alpha   90.00
_cell.angle_beta   90.00
_cell.angle_gamma   90.00
#
_symmetry.space_group_name_H-M   'P 1'
#
loop_
_entity.id
_entity.type
_entity.pdbx_description
1 polymer ?
#
loop_
_entity_poly.entity_id
_entity_poly.type
_entity_poly.pdbx_seq_one_letter_code
_entity_poly.pdbx_strand_id
1 'polypeptide(L)'
;MGQEMLNALLLPLLFSMAGGTYAYLRFPERRPRVLLTLLLFQLVGAYGHAVQPDSGLFGLLTLHLLVVVAWLGHYLQTPQGQLRPQRVRRD
;
A
#
# COMPACT_ATOMS: atom_id res chain seq x y z
N MET A 1 2.97 -13.74 24.71
CA MET A 1 4.07 -13.02 24.03
C MET A 1 3.73 -12.75 22.54
N GLY A 2 2.52 -12.29 22.22
CA GLY A 2 2.10 -11.97 20.83
C GLY A 2 1.95 -10.47 20.53
N GLN A 3 1.90 -9.63 21.57
CA GLN A 3 1.68 -8.20 21.45
C GLN A 3 2.92 -7.41 20.98
N GLU A 4 4.13 -7.97 21.11
CA GLU A 4 5.36 -7.27 20.73
C GLU A 4 5.41 -6.99 19.22
N MET A 5 5.04 -7.99 18.41
CA MET A 5 4.96 -7.84 16.95
C MET A 5 3.87 -6.85 16.54
N LEU A 6 2.71 -6.89 17.21
CA LEU A 6 1.65 -5.92 17.00
C LEU A 6 2.15 -4.51 17.31
N ASN A 7 2.77 -4.28 18.46
CA ASN A 7 3.23 -2.95 18.86
C ASN A 7 4.34 -2.42 17.93
N ALA A 8 5.21 -3.31 17.45
CA ALA A 8 6.26 -2.98 16.51
C ALA A 8 5.71 -2.59 15.12
N LEU A 9 4.67 -3.28 14.64
CA LEU A 9 4.11 -3.07 13.29
C LEU A 9 2.89 -2.14 13.25
N LEU A 10 2.26 -1.85 14.39
CA LEU A 10 1.08 -0.98 14.49
C LEU A 10 1.37 0.42 13.92
N LEU A 11 2.41 1.08 14.44
CA LEU A 11 2.76 2.43 14.02
C LEU A 11 3.21 2.48 12.54
N PRO A 12 4.09 1.57 12.06
CA PRO A 12 4.44 1.52 10.64
C PRO A 12 3.25 1.26 9.71
N LEU A 13 2.32 0.37 10.06
CA LEU A 13 1.14 0.07 9.25
C LEU A 13 0.15 1.24 9.23
N LEU A 14 -0.07 1.91 10.36
CA LEU A 14 -0.88 3.13 10.43
C LEU A 14 -0.25 4.26 9.62
N PHE A 15 1.06 4.45 9.73
CA PHE A 15 1.81 5.42 8.93
C PHE A 15 1.73 5.11 7.45
N SER A 16 1.86 3.84 7.05
CA SER A 16 1.70 3.37 5.68
C SER A 16 0.31 3.69 5.14
N MET A 17 -0.76 3.41 5.91
CA MET A 17 -2.13 3.73 5.49
C MET A 17 -2.36 5.23 5.31
N ALA A 18 -1.98 6.04 6.31
CA ALA A 18 -2.19 7.49 6.28
C ALA A 18 -1.30 8.18 5.23
N GLY A 19 0.00 7.87 5.26
CA GLY A 19 0.99 8.42 4.33
C GLY A 19 0.78 7.95 2.90
N GLY A 20 0.45 6.66 2.70
CA GLY A 20 0.11 6.12 1.39
C GLY A 20 -1.16 6.72 0.81
N THR A 21 -2.22 6.86 1.61
CA THR A 21 -3.45 7.54 1.20
C THR A 21 -3.20 8.99 0.82
N TYR A 22 -2.48 9.74 1.66
CA TYR A 22 -2.12 11.13 1.39
C TYR A 22 -1.28 11.26 0.12
N ALA A 23 -0.23 10.43 -0.03
CA ALA A 23 0.64 10.46 -1.20
C ALA A 23 -0.10 10.07 -2.49
N TYR A 24 -1.01 9.10 -2.42
CA TYR A 24 -1.84 8.69 -3.56
C TYR A 24 -2.75 9.82 -4.05
N LEU A 25 -3.39 10.53 -3.12
CA LEU A 25 -4.27 11.67 -3.41
C LEU A 25 -3.49 12.90 -3.89
N ARG A 26 -2.35 13.20 -3.26
CA ARG A 26 -1.59 14.43 -3.51
C ARG A 26 -0.71 14.35 -4.76
N PHE A 27 -0.15 13.17 -5.07
CA PHE A 27 0.84 12.98 -6.13
C PHE A 27 0.38 11.93 -7.15
N PRO A 28 -0.48 12.30 -8.12
CA PRO A 28 -1.02 11.36 -9.10
C PRO A 28 0.06 10.68 -9.95
N GLU A 29 1.19 11.34 -10.20
CA GLU A 29 2.33 10.78 -10.95
C GLU A 29 3.07 9.68 -10.19
N ARG A 30 2.94 9.65 -8.85
CA ARG A 30 3.63 8.69 -7.98
C ARG A 30 2.74 7.53 -7.54
N ARG A 31 1.47 7.49 -7.95
CA ARG A 31 0.49 6.43 -7.64
C ARG A 31 1.06 5.00 -7.73
N PRO A 32 1.75 4.57 -8.81
CA PRO A 32 2.27 3.20 -8.88
C PRO A 32 3.35 2.92 -7.82
N ARG A 33 4.19 3.90 -7.48
CA ARG A 33 5.20 3.74 -6.41
C ARG A 33 4.54 3.67 -5.04
N VAL A 34 3.51 4.48 -4.80
CA VAL A 34 2.76 4.48 -3.54
C VAL A 34 2.04 3.14 -3.34
N LEU A 35 1.39 2.62 -4.38
CA LEU A 35 0.76 1.29 -4.36
C LEU A 35 1.77 0.18 -4.08
N LEU A 36 2.96 0.24 -4.68
CA LEU A 36 4.03 -0.71 -4.42
C LEU A 36 4.45 -0.66 -2.94
N THR A 37 4.64 0.53 -2.38
CA THR A 37 4.98 0.69 -0.96
C THR A 37 3.90 0.10 -0.06
N LEU A 38 2.62 0.38 -0.33
CA LEU A 38 1.50 -0.20 0.41
C LEU A 38 1.53 -1.75 0.34
N LEU A 39 1.76 -2.33 -0.85
CA LEU A 39 1.91 -3.77 -1.03
C LEU A 39 3.08 -4.36 -0.23
N LEU A 40 4.23 -3.68 -0.18
CA LEU A 40 5.39 -4.12 0.59
C LEU A 40 5.08 -4.11 2.10
N PHE A 41 4.40 -3.09 2.61
CA PHE A 41 3.95 -3.06 4.01
C PHE A 41 2.98 -4.20 4.33
N GLN A 42 2.09 -4.54 3.40
CA GLN A 42 1.20 -5.70 3.56
C GLN A 42 1.99 -7.01 3.65
N LEU A 43 3.00 -7.19 2.79
CA LEU A 43 3.86 -8.38 2.78
C LEU A 43 4.66 -8.53 4.08
N VAL A 44 5.28 -7.44 4.54
CA VAL A 44 6.03 -7.43 5.81
C VAL A 44 5.10 -7.74 6.98
N GLY A 45 3.91 -7.13 7.00
CA GLY A 45 2.92 -7.42 8.02
C GLY A 45 2.44 -8.88 7.99
N ALA A 46 2.15 -9.42 6.81
CA ALA A 46 1.73 -10.82 6.64
C ALA A 46 2.82 -11.80 7.09
N TYR A 47 4.09 -11.49 6.80
CA TYR A 47 5.22 -12.26 7.32
C TYR A 47 5.29 -12.18 8.86
N GLY A 48 5.14 -10.98 9.44
CA GLY A 48 5.07 -10.79 10.88
C GLY A 48 3.96 -11.61 11.54
N HIS A 49 2.77 -11.66 10.93
CA HIS A 49 1.66 -12.51 11.38
C HIS A 49 1.97 -14.01 11.26
N ALA A 50 2.63 -14.43 10.18
CA ALA A 50 2.99 -15.83 9.99
C ALA A 50 4.00 -16.32 11.03
N VAL A 51 4.91 -15.45 11.47
CA VAL A 51 5.91 -15.74 12.52
C VAL A 51 5.28 -15.68 13.92
N GLN A 52 4.47 -14.67 14.20
CA GLN A 52 3.74 -14.53 15.47
C GLN A 52 2.26 -14.28 15.19
N PRO A 53 1.43 -15.33 15.17
CA PRO A 53 0.01 -15.18 14.91
C PRO A 53 -0.63 -14.42 16.07
N ASP A 54 -1.16 -13.24 15.76
CA ASP A 54 -1.83 -12.34 16.69
C ASP A 54 -3.11 -11.81 16.06
N SER A 55 -4.22 -11.92 16.80
CA SER A 55 -5.55 -11.55 16.31
C SER A 55 -5.70 -10.04 16.08
N GLY A 56 -4.98 -9.20 16.84
CA GLY A 56 -4.95 -7.75 16.63
C GLY A 56 -4.20 -7.40 15.35
N LEU A 57 -3.06 -8.06 15.11
CA LEU A 57 -2.26 -7.88 13.90
C LEU A 57 -3.01 -8.37 12.65
N PHE A 58 -3.77 -9.47 12.77
CA PHE A 58 -4.66 -9.93 11.72
C PHE A 58 -5.73 -8.88 11.34
N GLY A 59 -6.38 -8.27 12.35
CA GLY A 59 -7.38 -7.23 12.11
C GLY A 59 -6.77 -6.01 11.42
N LEU A 60 -5.60 -5.58 11.88
CA LEU A 60 -4.87 -4.46 11.31
C LEU A 60 -4.44 -4.72 9.86
N LEU A 61 -3.94 -5.93 9.56
CA LEU A 61 -3.58 -6.34 8.20
C LEU A 61 -4.78 -6.44 7.28
N THR A 62 -5.92 -6.89 7.80
CA THR A 62 -7.17 -6.96 7.04
C THR A 62 -7.64 -5.56 6.66
N LEU A 63 -7.59 -4.61 7.61
CA LEU A 63 -7.91 -3.21 7.35
C LEU A 63 -6.95 -2.59 6.32
N HIS A 64 -5.64 -2.83 6.50
CA HIS A 64 -4.63 -2.36 5.56
C HIS A 64 -4.85 -2.93 4.14
N LEU A 65 -5.22 -4.21 4.03
CA LEU A 65 -5.52 -4.86 2.77
C LEU A 65 -6.73 -4.21 2.06
N LEU A 66 -7.80 -3.88 2.79
CA LEU A 66 -8.95 -3.17 2.24
C LEU A 66 -8.54 -1.83 1.61
N VAL A 67 -7.68 -1.07 2.28
CA VAL A 67 -7.14 0.19 1.77
C VAL A 67 -6.32 -0.04 0.50
N VAL A 68 -5.44 -1.05 0.48
CA VAL A 68 -4.64 -1.40 -0.70
C VAL A 68 -5.55 -1.76 -1.88
N VAL A 69 -6.55 -2.62 -1.67
CA VAL A 69 -7.48 -3.07 -2.72
C VAL A 69 -8.33 -1.92 -3.23
N ALA A 70 -8.82 -1.05 -2.35
CA ALA A 70 -9.58 0.14 -2.76
C ALA A 70 -8.73 1.06 -3.65
N TRP A 71 -7.48 1.34 -3.26
CA TRP A 71 -6.59 2.19 -4.06
C TRP A 71 -6.12 1.54 -5.35
N LEU A 72 -5.92 0.23 -5.36
CA LEU A 72 -5.57 -0.54 -6.55
C LEU A 72 -6.75 -0.58 -7.52
N GLY A 73 -7.96 -0.84 -7.03
CA GLY A 73 -9.19 -0.80 -7.82
C GLY A 73 -9.44 0.58 -8.41
N HIS A 74 -9.34 1.62 -7.57
CA HIS A 74 -9.40 3.01 -8.03
C HIS A 74 -8.33 3.30 -9.10
N TYR A 75 -7.09 2.83 -8.90
CA TYR A 75 -6.01 3.02 -9.87
C TYR A 75 -6.29 2.36 -11.23
N LEU A 76 -6.83 1.14 -11.21
CA LEU A 76 -7.18 0.38 -12.42
C LEU A 76 -8.39 0.97 -13.15
N GLN A 77 -9.35 1.53 -12.40
CA GLN A 77 -10.54 2.19 -12.95
C GLN A 77 -10.25 3.60 -13.44
N THR A 78 -9.21 4.27 -12.93
CA THR A 78 -8.82 5.59 -13.40
C THR A 78 -8.06 5.45 -14.72
N PRO A 79 -8.55 5.98 -15.85
CA PRO A 79 -7.83 5.95 -17.11
C PRO A 79 -6.47 6.64 -16.91
N GLN A 80 -5.39 5.87 -17.01
CA GLN A 80 -4.02 6.37 -17.00
C GLN A 80 -3.80 7.17 -18.28
N GLY A 81 -4.27 8.41 -18.29
CA GLY A 81 -4.36 9.25 -19.49
C GLY A 81 -3.04 9.59 -20.18
N GLN A 82 -1.86 9.15 -19.71
CA GLN A 82 -0.58 9.46 -20.35
C GLN A 82 0.49 8.37 -20.17
N LEU A 83 0.33 7.25 -20.87
CA LEU A 83 1.49 6.54 -21.42
C LEU A 83 1.84 7.12 -22.80
N ARG A 84 2.30 8.38 -22.85
CA ARG A 84 3.03 8.88 -24.04
C ARG A 84 3.82 10.15 -23.69
N PRO A 85 5.13 10.09 -23.95
CA PRO A 85 5.67 10.92 -25.00
C PRO A 85 5.78 10.05 -26.24
N GLN A 86 5.13 10.49 -27.31
CA GLN A 86 5.41 10.04 -28.66
C GLN A 86 6.93 9.97 -28.87
N ARG A 87 7.50 8.76 -28.99
CA ARG A 87 8.72 8.59 -29.80
C ARG A 87 8.30 8.64 -31.27
N VAL A 88 7.79 9.78 -31.72
CA VAL A 88 7.87 10.13 -33.14
C VAL A 88 9.25 10.75 -33.29
N ARG A 89 10.25 9.89 -33.48
CA ARG A 89 11.53 10.31 -34.00
C ARG A 89 11.29 10.56 -35.49
N ARG A 90 11.08 11.83 -35.83
CA ARG A 90 11.27 12.33 -37.18
C ARG A 90 12.77 12.24 -37.45
N ASP A 91 13.15 11.49 -38.48
CA ASP A 91 14.21 11.77 -39.47
C ASP A 91 14.48 10.48 -40.27
#